data_AF-A0A023CZT3-F1
#
_entry.id   AF-A0A023CZT3-F1
#
_cell.length_a   1.000
_cell.length_b   1.000
_cell.length_c   1.000
_cell.angle_alpha   90.00
_cell.angle_beta   90.00
_cell.angle_gamma   90.00
#
_symmetry.space_group_name_H-M   'P 1'
#
loop_
_entity.id
_entity.type
_entity.pdbx_description
1 polymer ?
#
loop_
_entity_poly.entity_id
_entity_poly.type
_entity_poly.pdbx_seq_one_letter_code
_entity_poly.pdbx_strand_id
1 'polypeptide(L)'
;MSQQNKNATTKKTKPAPFLVQMGIYASILFVSNIISSLVPASFPVPAPVIGMLLLYSLLSLHILKIEWVDSFGAILINLIGFLFVPSGISLAANLDIMRAEGVQIVAVIMISTVILLLVTAYTTRFFIWLKKKHPARSKKTKVSKGVPVRALSHVKGEN
;
A
#
# COMPACT_ATOMS: atom_id res chain seq x y z
N MET A 1 33.48 -38.29 -2.52
CA MET A 1 32.97 -37.99 -3.88
C MET A 1 31.92 -36.89 -3.76
N SER A 2 32.14 -35.76 -4.42
CA SER A 2 31.10 -34.80 -4.89
C SER A 2 30.32 -34.00 -3.83
N GLN A 3 30.84 -32.85 -3.37
CA GLN A 3 30.64 -31.50 -3.97
C GLN A 3 29.23 -30.90 -3.74
N GLN A 4 29.19 -29.94 -2.80
CA GLN A 4 28.74 -28.55 -3.03
C GLN A 4 27.31 -28.29 -3.55
N ASN A 5 26.47 -27.70 -2.69
CA ASN A 5 25.75 -26.49 -3.09
C ASN A 5 25.68 -25.48 -1.93
N LYS A 6 26.77 -24.72 -1.84
CA LYS A 6 26.79 -23.37 -1.27
C LYS A 6 26.03 -22.48 -2.27
N ASN A 7 24.97 -21.78 -1.85
CA ASN A 7 24.53 -20.45 -2.33
C ASN A 7 23.06 -20.17 -1.97
N ALA A 8 22.79 -19.90 -0.68
CA ALA A 8 21.69 -19.03 -0.30
C ALA A 8 22.33 -17.81 0.39
N THR A 9 22.98 -16.97 -0.40
CA THR A 9 23.44 -15.66 0.06
C THR A 9 22.21 -14.86 0.45
N THR A 10 21.90 -14.81 1.73
CA THR A 10 21.02 -13.82 2.33
C THR A 10 21.57 -12.44 1.96
N LYS A 11 21.02 -11.83 0.91
CA LYS A 11 21.39 -10.50 0.46
C LYS A 11 21.01 -9.56 1.60
N LYS A 12 21.97 -9.18 2.46
CA LYS A 12 21.78 -8.17 3.50
C LYS A 12 21.41 -6.87 2.80
N THR A 13 20.13 -6.56 2.72
CA THR A 13 19.65 -5.25 2.28
C THR A 13 19.92 -4.29 3.41
N LYS A 14 21.02 -3.53 3.31
CA LYS A 14 21.25 -2.39 4.18
C LYS A 14 20.10 -1.41 3.95
N PRO A 15 19.29 -1.06 4.96
CA PRO A 15 18.36 0.04 4.82
C PRO A 15 19.18 1.29 4.48
N ALA A 16 18.68 2.10 3.55
CA ALA A 16 19.29 3.39 3.26
C ALA A 16 19.42 4.19 4.56
N PRO A 17 20.48 4.98 4.74
CA PRO A 17 20.54 5.91 5.87
C PRO A 17 19.30 6.81 5.83
N PHE A 18 18.74 7.11 7.00
CA PHE A 18 17.49 7.88 7.14
C PHE A 18 17.46 9.16 6.30
N LEU A 19 18.60 9.87 6.23
CA LEU A 19 18.77 11.08 5.46
C LEU A 19 18.56 10.88 3.94
N VAL A 20 18.94 9.72 3.41
CA VAL A 20 18.69 9.36 2.01
C VAL A 20 17.22 9.06 1.78
N GLN A 21 16.52 8.45 2.74
CA GLN A 21 15.07 8.24 2.63
C GLN A 21 14.35 9.58 2.55
N MET A 22 14.70 10.53 3.44
CA MET A 22 14.19 11.90 3.38
C MET A 22 14.50 12.56 2.03
N GLY A 23 15.74 12.41 1.55
CA GLY A 23 16.17 12.91 0.25
C GLY A 23 15.32 12.37 -0.90
N ILE A 24 15.00 11.08 -0.89
CA ILE A 24 14.14 10.45 -1.91
C ILE A 24 12.75 11.10 -1.92
N TYR A 25 12.08 11.21 -0.77
CA TYR A 25 10.76 11.85 -0.71
C TYR A 25 10.82 13.33 -1.13
N ALA A 26 11.84 14.07 -0.70
CA ALA A 26 12.05 15.46 -1.08
C ALA A 26 12.29 15.62 -2.59
N SER A 27 13.14 14.80 -3.20
CA SER A 27 13.40 14.82 -4.64
C SER A 27 12.14 14.48 -5.45
N ILE A 28 11.38 13.46 -5.03
CA ILE A 28 10.14 13.07 -5.69
C ILE A 28 9.10 14.18 -5.60
N LEU A 29 8.90 14.77 -4.41
CA LEU A 29 7.97 15.89 -4.25
C LEU A 29 8.42 17.12 -5.05
N PHE A 30 9.72 17.41 -5.09
CA PHE A 30 10.26 18.52 -5.87
C PHE A 30 9.98 18.33 -7.37
N VAL A 31 10.30 17.16 -7.93
CA VAL A 31 10.00 16.82 -9.32
C VAL A 31 8.48 16.87 -9.58
N SER A 32 7.68 16.36 -8.65
CA SER A 32 6.22 16.35 -8.76
C SER A 32 5.62 17.76 -8.72
N ASN A 33 6.22 18.68 -7.97
CA ASN A 33 5.81 20.08 -7.93
C ASN A 33 6.12 20.79 -9.25
N ILE A 34 7.28 20.53 -9.86
CA ILE A 34 7.60 21.02 -11.20
C ILE A 34 6.58 20.48 -12.20
N ILE A 35 6.30 19.17 -12.18
CA ILE A 35 5.28 18.57 -13.07
C ILE A 35 3.91 19.20 -12.83
N SER A 36 3.49 19.36 -11.58
CA SER A 36 2.23 20.00 -11.20
C SER A 36 2.09 21.41 -11.76
N SER A 37 3.19 22.16 -11.83
CA SER A 37 3.21 23.53 -12.37
C SER A 37 3.13 23.59 -13.90
N LEU A 38 3.48 22.51 -14.59
CA LEU A 38 3.41 22.38 -16.05
C LEU A 38 2.05 21.87 -16.53
N VAL A 39 1.26 21.26 -15.65
CA VAL A 39 -0.10 20.81 -15.97
C VAL A 39 -1.01 22.04 -16.17
N PRO A 40 -1.91 22.02 -17.17
CA PRO A 40 -2.84 23.13 -17.41
C PRO A 40 -3.65 23.48 -16.16
N ALA A 41 -3.86 24.79 -15.93
CA ALA A 41 -4.62 25.30 -14.79
C ALA A 41 -6.07 24.78 -14.70
N SER A 42 -6.60 24.22 -15.78
CA SER A 42 -7.92 23.57 -15.82
C SER A 42 -7.98 22.24 -15.08
N PHE A 43 -6.84 21.61 -14.77
CA PHE A 43 -6.79 20.35 -14.01
C PHE A 43 -5.70 20.39 -12.93
N PRO A 44 -5.94 21.08 -11.80
CA PRO A 44 -4.97 21.18 -10.72
C PRO A 44 -4.87 19.86 -9.97
N VAL A 45 -3.86 19.05 -10.30
CA VAL A 45 -3.54 17.83 -9.56
C VAL A 45 -2.57 18.18 -8.43
N PRO A 46 -2.86 17.85 -7.17
CA PRO A 46 -1.93 18.09 -6.08
C PRO A 46 -0.59 17.37 -6.31
N ALA A 47 0.52 18.08 -6.09
CA ALA A 47 1.87 17.52 -6.24
C ALA A 47 2.08 16.18 -5.49
N PRO A 48 1.52 15.94 -4.27
CA PRO A 48 1.66 14.64 -3.60
C PRO A 48 1.04 13.47 -4.36
N VAL A 49 -0.06 13.69 -5.09
CA VAL A 49 -0.72 12.64 -5.90
C VAL A 49 0.17 12.26 -7.09
N ILE A 50 0.77 13.27 -7.74
CA ILE A 50 1.77 13.05 -8.80
C ILE A 50 2.98 12.30 -8.24
N GLY A 51 3.45 12.69 -7.05
CA GLY A 51 4.56 12.02 -6.37
C GLY A 51 4.28 10.57 -6.02
N MET A 52 3.05 10.25 -5.64
CA MET A 52 2.62 8.86 -5.40
C MET A 52 2.74 8.02 -6.69
N LEU A 53 2.27 8.54 -7.83
CA LEU A 53 2.37 7.86 -9.12
C LEU A 53 3.82 7.72 -9.59
N LEU A 54 4.65 8.75 -9.36
CA LEU A 54 6.06 8.75 -9.73
C LEU A 54 6.86 7.75 -8.90
N LEU A 55 6.69 7.76 -7.56
CA LEU A 55 7.32 6.81 -6.65
C LEU A 55 6.89 5.37 -6.98
N TYR A 56 5.58 5.15 -7.22
CA TYR A 56 5.06 3.86 -7.63
C TYR A 56 5.70 3.37 -8.94
N SER A 57 5.84 4.25 -9.93
CA SER A 57 6.50 3.92 -11.20
C SER A 57 7.97 3.54 -11.01
N LEU A 58 8.72 4.31 -10.20
CA LEU A 58 10.12 4.02 -9.86
C LEU A 58 10.30 2.68 -9.14
N LEU A 59 9.35 2.35 -8.26
CA LEU A 59 9.32 1.09 -7.53
C LEU A 59 8.96 -0.09 -8.44
N SER A 60 7.98 0.10 -9.34
CA SER A 60 7.57 -0.92 -10.33
C SER A 60 8.71 -1.24 -11.31
N LEU A 61 9.51 -0.24 -11.69
CA LEU A 61 10.70 -0.41 -12.53
C LEU A 61 11.88 -1.04 -11.79
N HIS A 62 11.74 -1.37 -10.49
CA HIS A 62 12.80 -1.92 -9.62
C HIS A 62 14.07 -1.04 -9.53
N ILE A 63 13.98 0.23 -9.92
CA ILE A 63 15.06 1.22 -9.79
C ILE A 63 15.26 1.56 -8.32
N LEU A 64 14.15 1.68 -7.59
CA LEU A 64 14.11 1.97 -6.18
C LEU A 64 13.66 0.73 -5.40
N LYS A 65 14.34 0.39 -4.31
CA LYS A 65 13.92 -0.72 -3.43
C LYS A 65 13.00 -0.20 -2.34
N ILE A 66 11.97 -0.98 -2.00
CA ILE A 66 11.00 -0.60 -0.96
C ILE A 66 11.67 -0.30 0.39
N GLU A 67 12.76 -1.01 0.71
CA GLU A 67 13.54 -0.81 1.95
C GLU A 67 14.12 0.60 2.10
N TRP A 68 14.20 1.39 1.03
CA TRP A 68 14.76 2.74 1.01
C TRP A 68 13.73 3.82 1.32
N VAL A 69 12.44 3.48 1.39
CA VAL A 69 11.35 4.44 1.65
C VAL A 69 10.42 4.00 2.78
N ASP A 70 10.35 2.70 3.06
CA ASP A 70 9.41 2.11 4.02
C ASP A 70 9.54 2.69 5.44
N SER A 71 10.76 2.81 5.97
CA SER A 71 10.98 3.25 7.35
C SER A 71 10.57 4.71 7.58
N PHE A 72 10.96 5.63 6.70
CA PHE A 72 10.57 7.04 6.81
C PHE A 72 9.08 7.23 6.47
N GLY A 73 8.55 6.49 5.51
CA GLY A 73 7.12 6.44 5.23
C GLY A 73 6.32 6.08 6.48
N ALA A 74 6.67 4.99 7.16
CA ALA A 74 5.99 4.58 8.40
C ALA A 74 6.03 5.67 9.48
N ILE A 75 7.15 6.38 9.63
CA ILE A 75 7.26 7.51 10.57
C ILE A 75 6.33 8.66 10.18
N LEU A 76 6.26 9.02 8.90
CA LEU A 76 5.34 10.05 8.41
C LEU A 76 3.88 9.67 8.66
N ILE A 77 3.50 8.41 8.38
CA ILE A 77 2.14 7.92 8.64
C ILE A 77 1.80 8.00 10.13
N ASN A 78 2.73 7.64 11.02
CA ASN A 78 2.53 7.76 12.46
C ASN A 78 2.39 9.22 12.90
N LEU A 79 3.10 10.14 12.25
CA LEU A 79 3.03 11.58 12.52
C LEU A 79 1.68 12.19 12.10
N ILE A 80 0.98 11.63 11.10
CA ILE A 80 -0.33 12.15 10.63
C ILE A 80 -1.33 12.26 11.80
N GLY A 81 -1.45 11.22 12.63
CA GLY A 81 -2.34 11.23 13.80
C GLY A 81 -1.95 12.32 14.81
N PHE A 82 -0.65 12.49 15.03
CA PHE A 82 -0.12 13.56 15.89
C PHE A 82 -0.39 14.97 15.32
N LEU A 83 -0.28 15.16 14.00
CA LEU A 83 -0.57 16.43 13.32
C LEU A 83 -2.07 16.78 13.34
N PHE A 84 -2.95 15.78 13.42
CA PHE A 84 -4.39 16.03 13.55
C PHE A 84 -4.78 16.60 14.91
N VAL A 85 -4.05 16.30 15.99
CA VAL A 85 -4.34 16.82 17.35
C VAL A 85 -4.30 18.36 17.39
N PRO A 86 -3.19 19.05 17.02
CA PRO A 86 -3.14 20.51 17.06
C PRO A 86 -4.13 21.15 16.06
N SER A 87 -4.29 20.58 14.86
CA SER A 87 -5.27 21.05 13.89
C SER A 87 -6.71 20.94 14.42
N GLY A 88 -7.04 19.86 15.13
CA GLY A 88 -8.34 19.64 15.76
C GLY A 88 -8.60 20.61 16.92
N ILE A 89 -7.59 20.87 17.76
CA ILE A 89 -7.71 21.84 18.87
C ILE A 89 -7.96 23.25 18.31
N SER A 90 -7.27 23.64 17.23
CA SER A 90 -7.49 24.93 16.57
C SER A 90 -8.91 25.07 16.02
N LEU A 91 -9.47 23.99 15.48
CA LEU A 91 -10.86 23.96 15.03
C LEU A 91 -11.84 24.04 16.22
N ALA A 92 -11.56 23.31 17.30
CA ALA A 92 -12.35 23.32 18.52
C ALA A 92 -12.31 24.67 19.27
N ALA A 93 -11.34 25.54 19.01
CA ALA A 93 -11.36 26.92 19.51
C ALA A 93 -12.40 27.80 18.79
N ASN A 94 -12.87 27.39 17.60
CA ASN A 94 -13.85 28.10 16.78
C ASN A 94 -15.22 27.40 16.80
N LEU A 95 -15.78 27.22 18.02
CA LEU A 95 -17.00 26.42 18.22
C LEU A 95 -18.27 27.00 17.58
N ASP A 96 -18.38 28.31 17.41
CA ASP A 96 -19.57 28.94 16.83
C ASP A 96 -19.83 28.48 15.39
N ILE A 97 -18.78 28.41 14.57
CA ILE A 97 -18.87 27.94 13.19
C ILE A 97 -19.14 26.43 13.16
N MET A 98 -18.50 25.66 14.06
CA MET A 98 -18.74 24.22 14.17
C MET A 98 -20.17 23.89 14.63
N ARG A 99 -20.80 24.73 15.46
CA ARG A 99 -22.17 24.52 15.93
C ARG A 99 -23.18 24.74 14.81
N ALA A 100 -22.94 25.71 13.93
CA ALA A 100 -23.79 25.98 12.78
C ALA A 100 -23.62 24.93 11.66
N GLU A 101 -22.37 24.62 11.28
CA GLU A 101 -22.08 23.83 10.06
C GLU A 101 -21.54 22.41 10.35
N GLY A 102 -21.25 22.07 11.60
CA GLY A 102 -20.60 20.80 11.96
C GLY A 102 -21.44 19.57 11.62
N VAL A 103 -22.76 19.65 11.81
CA VAL A 103 -23.68 18.56 11.43
C VAL A 103 -23.69 18.36 9.91
N GLN A 104 -23.67 19.45 9.14
CA GLN A 104 -23.62 19.40 7.68
C GLN A 104 -22.30 18.80 7.20
N ILE A 105 -21.16 19.17 7.79
CA ILE A 105 -19.85 18.61 7.47
C ILE A 105 -19.83 17.09 7.73
N VAL A 106 -20.29 16.64 8.90
CA VAL A 106 -20.34 15.22 9.23
C VAL A 106 -21.24 14.45 8.26
N ALA A 107 -22.41 14.98 7.94
CA ALA A 107 -23.31 14.38 6.96
C ALA A 107 -22.66 14.25 5.58
N VAL A 108 -22.00 15.32 5.09
CA VAL A 108 -21.29 15.33 3.80
C VAL A 108 -20.14 14.33 3.79
N ILE A 109 -19.35 14.24 4.87
CA ILE A 109 -18.24 13.27 4.98
C ILE A 109 -18.78 11.84 4.95
N MET A 110 -19.83 11.54 5.73
CA MET A 110 -20.43 10.21 5.79
C MET A 110 -20.99 9.79 4.43
N ILE A 111 -21.78 10.66 3.79
CA ILE A 111 -22.36 10.39 2.47
C ILE A 111 -21.25 10.24 1.43
N SER A 112 -20.27 11.14 1.39
CA SER A 112 -19.16 11.08 0.44
C SER A 112 -18.31 9.82 0.61
N THR A 113 -18.10 9.38 1.85
CA THR A 113 -17.36 8.14 2.14
C THR A 113 -18.12 6.92 1.65
N VAL A 114 -19.44 6.85 1.90
CA VAL A 114 -20.28 5.76 1.39
C VAL A 114 -20.27 5.73 -0.14
N ILE A 115 -20.44 6.88 -0.79
CA ILE A 115 -20.39 6.99 -2.26
C ILE A 115 -19.03 6.56 -2.79
N LEU A 116 -17.93 7.06 -2.20
CA LEU A 116 -16.56 6.67 -2.56
C LEU A 116 -16.39 5.14 -2.49
N LEU A 117 -16.78 4.52 -1.38
CA LEU A 117 -16.68 3.07 -1.19
C LEU A 117 -17.52 2.30 -2.21
N LEU A 118 -18.75 2.75 -2.49
CA LEU A 118 -19.60 2.13 -3.52
C LEU A 118 -18.93 2.21 -4.89
N VAL A 119 -18.47 3.40 -5.30
CA VAL A 119 -17.81 3.61 -6.61
C VAL A 119 -16.55 2.76 -6.72
N THR A 120 -15.71 2.70 -5.68
CA THR A 120 -14.52 1.84 -5.65
C THR A 120 -14.92 0.37 -5.80
N ALA A 121 -15.92 -0.11 -5.03
CA ALA A 121 -16.38 -1.50 -5.10
C ALA A 121 -16.96 -1.86 -6.48
N TYR A 122 -17.77 -0.98 -7.07
CA TYR A 122 -18.31 -1.18 -8.42
C TYR A 122 -17.21 -1.17 -9.48
N THR A 123 -16.24 -0.25 -9.39
CA THR A 123 -15.09 -0.20 -10.29
C THR A 123 -14.28 -1.49 -10.23
N THR A 124 -13.96 -1.99 -9.03
CA THR A 124 -13.24 -3.25 -8.88
C THR A 124 -14.06 -4.43 -9.42
N ARG A 125 -15.37 -4.48 -9.16
CA ARG A 125 -16.26 -5.53 -9.70
C ARG A 125 -16.32 -5.49 -11.23
N PHE A 126 -16.43 -4.30 -11.81
CA PHE A 126 -16.40 -4.09 -13.25
C PHE A 126 -15.08 -4.57 -13.85
N PHE A 127 -13.95 -4.23 -13.24
CA PHE A 127 -12.62 -4.67 -13.70
C PHE A 127 -12.45 -6.20 -13.63
N ILE A 128 -12.93 -6.84 -12.56
CA ILE A 128 -12.94 -8.31 -12.44
C ILE A 128 -13.84 -8.94 -13.49
N TRP A 129 -15.02 -8.37 -13.75
CA TRP A 129 -15.93 -8.82 -14.79
C TRP A 129 -15.30 -8.70 -16.18
N LEU A 130 -14.62 -7.59 -16.47
CA LEU A 130 -13.92 -7.36 -17.74
C LEU A 130 -12.79 -8.37 -17.95
N LYS A 131 -12.03 -8.69 -16.89
CA LYS A 131 -10.98 -9.73 -16.92
C LYS A 131 -11.53 -11.15 -17.10
N LYS A 132 -12.80 -11.41 -16.76
CA LYS A 132 -13.44 -12.73 -16.93
C LYS A 132 -13.62 -13.16 -18.39
N LYS A 133 -13.43 -12.26 -19.37
CA LYS A 133 -13.36 -12.60 -20.81
C LYS A 133 -12.06 -13.30 -21.24
N HIS A 134 -11.02 -13.32 -20.40
CA HIS A 134 -9.85 -14.17 -20.59
C HIS A 134 -9.62 -15.02 -19.34
N PRO A 135 -10.10 -16.27 -19.31
CA PRO A 135 -9.87 -17.16 -18.18
C PRO A 135 -8.38 -17.52 -18.13
N ALA A 136 -7.60 -16.76 -17.37
CA ALA A 136 -6.35 -17.23 -16.81
C ALA A 136 -6.69 -18.36 -15.84
N ARG A 137 -6.73 -19.57 -16.41
CA ARG A 137 -6.71 -20.90 -15.81
C ARG A 137 -6.37 -20.86 -14.31
N SER A 138 -7.41 -20.89 -13.48
CA SER A 138 -7.32 -21.29 -12.08
C SER A 138 -6.58 -22.64 -12.03
N LYS A 139 -5.30 -22.62 -11.66
CA LYS A 139 -4.58 -23.84 -11.30
C LYS A 139 -5.22 -24.33 -10.02
N LYS A 140 -6.17 -25.27 -10.15
CA LYS A 140 -6.58 -26.15 -9.06
C LYS A 140 -5.31 -26.81 -8.52
N THR A 141 -4.89 -26.39 -7.34
CA THR A 141 -3.92 -27.13 -6.54
C THR A 141 -4.49 -28.53 -6.35
N LYS A 142 -3.93 -29.51 -7.05
CA LYS A 142 -4.12 -30.93 -6.74
C LYS A 142 -3.55 -31.13 -5.34
N VAL A 143 -4.41 -31.10 -4.32
CA VAL A 143 -4.09 -31.72 -3.04
C VAL A 143 -3.87 -33.19 -3.31
N SER A 144 -2.68 -33.63 -2.93
CA SER A 144 -2.06 -34.93 -3.12
C SER A 144 -3.05 -36.09 -2.96
N LYS A 145 -3.25 -36.85 -4.05
CA LYS A 145 -3.66 -38.25 -3.95
C LYS A 145 -2.42 -39.05 -3.58
N GLY A 146 -2.47 -39.75 -2.44
CA GLY A 146 -1.66 -40.95 -2.19
C GLY A 146 -0.72 -40.88 -1.00
N VAL A 147 -1.21 -41.26 0.18
CA VAL A 147 -0.48 -42.17 1.09
C VAL A 147 -1.53 -43.05 1.79
N PRO A 148 -1.70 -44.33 1.43
CA PRO A 148 -2.44 -45.25 2.27
C PRO A 148 -1.63 -45.52 3.56
N VAL A 149 -2.17 -45.11 4.70
CA VAL A 149 -1.64 -45.32 6.07
C VAL A 149 -1.82 -46.80 6.48
N ARG A 150 -1.29 -47.73 5.67
CA ARG A 150 -1.32 -49.18 5.93
C ARG A 150 0.03 -49.73 6.42
N ALA A 151 0.89 -48.86 6.96
CA ALA A 151 2.24 -49.23 7.38
C ALA A 151 2.53 -49.01 8.88
N LEU A 152 1.51 -48.96 9.74
CA LEU A 152 1.69 -48.71 11.19
C LEU A 152 0.96 -49.70 12.12
N SER A 153 0.63 -50.92 11.68
CA SER A 153 -0.04 -51.92 12.55
C SER A 153 0.73 -53.23 12.81
N HIS A 154 2.00 -53.34 12.41
CA HIS A 154 2.80 -54.55 12.67
C HIS A 154 4.15 -54.25 13.33
N VAL A 155 4.18 -53.27 14.24
CA VAL A 155 5.26 -53.13 15.23
C VAL A 155 4.65 -52.78 16.59
N LYS A 156 4.01 -53.78 17.20
CA LYS A 156 3.81 -53.82 18.64
C LYS A 156 3.81 -55.30 19.05
N GLY A 157 5.02 -55.81 19.30
CA GLY A 157 5.15 -57.02 20.09
C GLY A 157 4.80 -56.71 21.53
N GLU A 158 4.09 -57.61 22.19
CA GLU A 158 4.18 -57.82 23.63
C GLU A 158 3.80 -59.27 23.92
N ASN A 159 4.54 -59.84 24.86
CA ASN A 159 4.43 -61.20 25.38
C ASN A 159 3.21 -61.34 26.31
#